data_AF-A0AA39VS98-F1
#
_entry.id   AF-A0AA39VS98-F1
#
_cell.length_a   1.000
_cell.length_b   1.000
_cell.length_c   1.000
_cell.angle_alpha   90.00
_cell.angle_beta   90.00
_cell.angle_gamma   90.00
#
_symmetry.space_group_name_H-M   'P 1'
#
loop_
_entity.id
_entity.type
_entity.pdbx_description
1 polymer ?
#
loop_
_entity_poly.entity_id
_entity_poly.type
_entity_poly.pdbx_seq_one_letter_code
_entity_poly.pdbx_strand_id
1 'polypeptide(L)' 'MEMVQKCSGLPLAIVVLGGLLSTKSKLQEWKLVREHIWQNLRDDSIHVSYLLALSFNDLPYRLKLCFLYLSLFP' A
#
# COMPACT_ATOMS: atom_id res chain seq x y z
N MET A 1 -10.50 9.34 6.90
CA MET A 1 -10.49 8.04 7.63
C MET A 1 -11.01 6.87 6.80
N GLU A 2 -11.70 7.12 5.67
CA GLU A 2 -12.27 6.10 4.79
C GLU A 2 -11.28 4.97 4.39
N MET A 3 -10.06 5.30 3.98
CA MET A 3 -9.04 4.28 3.62
C MET A 3 -8.63 3.38 4.79
N VAL A 4 -8.58 3.93 6.00
CA VAL A 4 -8.20 3.18 7.21
C VAL A 4 -9.33 2.23 7.60
N GLN A 5 -10.59 2.64 7.42
CA GLN A 5 -11.75 1.76 7.61
C GLN A 5 -11.72 0.56 6.65
N LYS A 6 -11.24 0.76 5.42
CA LYS A 6 -11.08 -0.31 4.42
C LYS A 6 -9.94 -1.29 4.74
N CYS A 7 -9.05 -0.97 5.70
CA CYS A 7 -8.01 -1.88 6.17
C CYS A 7 -8.53 -2.94 7.16
N SER A 8 -9.84 -2.94 7.48
CA SER A 8 -10.52 -3.91 8.36
C SER A 8 -9.85 -4.10 9.73
N GLY A 9 -9.15 -3.09 10.23
CA GLY A 9 -8.45 -3.14 11.51
C GLY A 9 -7.14 -3.94 11.52
N LEU A 10 -6.64 -4.41 10.36
CA LEU A 10 -5.35 -5.11 10.29
C LEU A 10 -4.19 -4.12 10.51
N PRO A 11 -3.38 -4.27 11.57
CA PRO A 11 -2.30 -3.32 11.86
C PRO A 11 -1.29 -3.22 10.70
N LEU A 12 -0.98 -4.35 10.07
CA LEU A 12 -0.05 -4.39 8.93
C LEU A 12 -0.59 -3.63 7.71
N ALA A 13 -1.89 -3.75 7.41
CA ALA A 13 -2.52 -2.98 6.33
C ALA A 13 -2.41 -1.46 6.60
N ILE A 14 -2.65 -1.05 7.85
CA ILE A 14 -2.57 0.36 8.26
C ILE A 14 -1.13 0.88 8.11
N VAL A 15 -0.14 0.12 8.57
CA VAL A 15 1.29 0.50 8.47
C VAL A 15 1.71 0.60 7.01
N VAL A 16 1.35 -0.37 6.17
CA VAL A 16 1.72 -0.37 4.74
C VAL A 16 1.05 0.80 4.00
N LEU A 17 -0.24 1.05 4.26
CA LEU A 17 -0.96 2.20 3.71
C LEU A 17 -0.33 3.52 4.16
N GLY A 18 0.00 3.65 5.45
CA GLY A 18 0.67 4.82 6.00
C GLY A 18 2.05 5.05 5.36
N GLY A 19 2.83 3.97 5.18
CA GLY A 19 4.10 4.00 4.47
C GLY A 19 3.94 4.49 3.03
N LEU A 20 3.01 3.92 2.27
CA LEU A 20 2.70 4.32 0.90
C LEU A 20 2.27 5.80 0.80
N LEU A 21 1.46 6.29 1.73
CA LEU A 21 1.01 7.68 1.72
C LEU A 21 2.08 8.66 2.18
N SER A 22 3.01 8.22 3.02
CA SER A 22 4.12 9.06 3.48
C SER A 22 5.09 9.44 2.35
N THR A 23 5.12 8.68 1.26
CA THR A 23 5.88 9.03 0.05
C THR A 23 5.17 10.08 -0.82
N LYS A 24 3.91 10.40 -0.51
CA LYS A 24 3.08 11.33 -1.30
C LYS A 24 3.01 12.71 -0.64
N SER A 25 3.41 13.73 -1.40
CA SER A 25 3.51 15.11 -0.93
C SER A 25 2.23 15.92 -1.16
N LYS A 26 1.41 15.53 -2.14
CA LYS A 26 0.22 16.28 -2.55
C LYS A 26 -1.07 15.52 -2.25
N LEU A 27 -2.10 16.24 -1.83
CA LEU A 27 -3.44 15.67 -1.62
C LEU A 27 -4.00 14.97 -2.87
N GLN A 28 -3.63 15.43 -4.07
CA GLN A 28 -4.05 14.82 -5.31
C GLN A 28 -3.44 13.42 -5.51
N GLU A 29 -2.20 13.20 -5.07
CA GLU A 29 -1.56 11.87 -5.10
C GLU A 29 -2.26 10.92 -4.12
N TRP A 30 -2.68 11.42 -2.96
CA TRP A 30 -3.48 10.64 -2.01
C TRP A 30 -4.81 10.22 -2.60
N LYS A 31 -5.49 11.12 -3.33
CA LYS A 31 -6.73 10.79 -4.06
C LYS A 31 -6.48 9.71 -5.11
N LEU A 32 -5.39 9.77 -5.87
CA LEU A 32 -5.05 8.75 -6.86
C LEU A 32 -4.83 7.37 -6.22
N VAL A 33 -4.05 7.31 -5.13
CA VAL A 33 -3.84 6.07 -4.35
C VAL A 33 -5.18 5.50 -3.91
N ARG A 34 -6.05 6.37 -3.41
CA ARG A 34 -7.42 6.01 -3.06
C ARG A 34 -8.16 5.42 -4.28
N GLU A 35 -8.29 6.13 -5.39
CA GLU A 35 -9.07 5.61 -6.54
C GLU A 35 -8.51 4.26 -7.02
N HIS A 36 -7.18 4.10 -7.01
CA HIS A 36 -6.52 2.83 -7.30
C HIS A 36 -6.88 1.71 -6.32
N ILE A 37 -6.98 2.01 -5.03
CA ILE A 37 -7.39 1.04 -4.02
C ILE A 37 -8.84 0.64 -4.28
N TRP A 38 -9.77 1.59 -4.37
CA TRP A 38 -11.20 1.31 -4.52
C TRP A 38 -11.54 0.58 -5.82
N GLN A 39 -10.87 0.89 -6.93
CA GLN A 39 -11.08 0.18 -8.21
C GLN A 39 -10.72 -1.31 -8.15
N ASN A 40 -9.83 -1.70 -7.23
CA ASN A 40 -9.32 -3.06 -7.13
C ASN A 40 -9.82 -3.82 -5.90
N LEU A 41 -10.72 -3.23 -5.11
CA LEU A 41 -11.42 -3.94 -4.03
C LEU A 41 -12.50 -4.86 -4.64
N ARG A 42 -12.46 -6.15 -4.30
CA ARG A 42 -13.52 -7.11 -4.67
C ARG A 42 -14.60 -7.28 -3.59
N ASP A 43 -14.20 -7.35 -2.32
CA ASP A 43 -15.10 -7.66 -1.20
C ASP A 43 -15.11 -6.55 -0.12
N ASP A 44 -15.13 -5.29 -0.55
CA ASP A 44 -15.20 -4.10 0.33
C ASP A 44 -14.09 -3.97 1.40
N SER A 45 -13.06 -4.83 1.32
CA SER A 45 -11.94 -4.92 2.25
C SER A 45 -10.62 -4.98 1.48
N ILE A 46 -9.60 -4.32 2.04
CA ILE A 46 -8.26 -4.31 1.46
C ILE A 46 -7.49 -5.54 1.92
N HIS A 47 -7.10 -6.39 0.99
CA HIS A 47 -6.12 -7.43 1.27
C HIS A 47 -4.73 -6.83 1.47
N VAL A 48 -4.04 -7.25 2.54
CA VAL A 48 -2.68 -6.80 2.86
C VAL A 48 -1.72 -7.03 1.68
N SER A 49 -1.84 -8.17 1.00
CA SER A 49 -1.04 -8.52 -0.19
C SER A 49 -1.21 -7.52 -1.33
N TYR A 50 -2.40 -6.97 -1.52
CA TYR A 50 -2.63 -5.92 -2.52
C TYR A 50 -1.96 -4.60 -2.12
N LEU A 51 -2.08 -4.20 -0.85
CA LEU A 51 -1.40 -3.01 -0.31
C LEU A 51 0.13 -3.12 -0.39
N LEU A 52 0.66 -4.31 -0.10
CA LEU A 52 2.08 -4.61 -0.23
C LEU A 52 2.52 -4.51 -1.70
N ALA A 53 1.73 -5.05 -2.65
CA ALA A 53 2.03 -4.93 -4.06
C ALA A 53 2.03 -3.48 -4.55
N LEU A 54 1.06 -2.66 -4.12
CA LEU A 54 1.05 -1.23 -4.41
C LEU A 54 2.27 -0.51 -3.84
N SER A 55 2.59 -0.77 -2.58
CA SER A 55 3.76 -0.18 -1.91
C SER A 55 5.06 -0.59 -2.61
N PHE A 56 5.19 -1.88 -2.96
CA PHE A 56 6.29 -2.41 -3.74
C PHE A 56 6.41 -1.72 -5.10
N ASN A 57 5.30 -1.51 -5.81
CA ASN A 57 5.33 -0.84 -7.11
C ASN A 57 5.74 0.64 -7.01
N ASP A 58 5.38 1.31 -5.92
CA ASP A 58 5.75 2.71 -5.66
C ASP A 58 7.21 2.90 -5.24
N LEU A 59 7.87 1.83 -4.78
CA LEU A 59 9.27 1.89 -4.37
C LEU A 59 10.20 2.27 -5.55
N PRO A 60 11.19 3.15 -5.33
CA PRO A 60 12.28 3.38 -6.26
C PRO A 60 12.97 2.07 -6.66
N TYR A 61 13.44 2.00 -7.91
CA TYR A 61 14.00 0.78 -8.50
C TYR A 61 15.05 0.08 -7.62
N ARG A 62 15.98 0.83 -7.03
CA ARG A 62 17.02 0.27 -6.15
C ARG A 62 16.42 -0.41 -4.91
N LEU A 63 15.37 0.16 -4.32
CA LEU A 63 14.75 -0.38 -3.12
C LEU A 63 13.87 -1.60 -3.41
N LYS A 64 13.32 -1.73 -4.62
CA LYS A 64 12.67 -2.97 -5.08
C LYS A 64 13.64 -4.15 -5.04
N LEU A 65 14.88 -3.94 -5.51
CA LEU A 65 15.92 -4.97 -5.45
C LEU A 65 16.28 -5.34 -4.01
N CYS A 66 16.42 -4.35 -3.11
CA CYS A 66 16.65 -4.61 -1.69
C CYS A 66 15.51 -5.42 -1.05
N PHE A 67 14.26 -5.08 -1.35
CA PHE A 67 13.09 -5.81 -0.84
C PHE A 67 13.07 -7.27 -1.33
N LEU A 68 13.34 -7.51 -2.62
CA LEU A 68 13.44 -8.86 -3.18
C LEU A 68 14.59 -9.64 -2.56
N TYR A 69 15.74 -9.00 -2.33
CA TYR A 69 16.85 -9.65 -1.64
C TYR A 69 16.47 -10.10 -0.23
N LEU A 70 15.77 -9.27 0.53
CA LEU A 70 15.29 -9.63 1.87
C LEU A 70 14.28 -10.80 1.84
N SER A 71 13.49 -10.93 0.77
CA SER A 71 12.53 -12.04 0.63
C SER A 71 13.18 -13.43 0.43
N LEU A 72 14.50 -13.49 0.23
CA LEU A 72 15.25 -14.75 0.10
C LEU A 72 15.63 -15.37 1.46
N PHE A 73 15.47 -14.62 2.56
CA PHE A 73 15.80 -15.11 3.90
C PHE A 73 14.56 -15.71 4.58
N PRO A 74 14.70 -16.86 5.27
CA PRO A 74 13.60 -17.51 6.00
C PRO A 74 13.12 -16.73 7.23
#